data_AF-A0A1E1WLI4-F1
#
_entry.id   AF-A0A1E1WLI4-F1
#
_cell.length_a   1.000
_cell.length_b   1.000
_cell.length_c   1.000
_cell.angle_alpha   90.00
_cell.angle_beta   90.00
_cell.angle_gamma   90.00
#
_symmetry.space_group_name_H-M   'P 1'
#
loop_
_entity.id
_entity.type
_entity.pdbx_description
1 polymer ?
#
loop_
_entity_poly.entity_id
_entity_poly.type
_entity_poly.pdbx_seq_one_letter_code
_entity_poly.pdbx_strand_id
1 'polypeptide(L)'
;MISDFENLSLGGNNAASNHGDPFSHTELTPEQQKALIDIRRRKTELLLEIQQLKDELGEVVAELEAMDGQEECKQNSKAKQMSIGRKKFNMDPKKGIEYLYENGLLQRTPEDVAQFLHKGEGLSKTAIGDYLGERSEFNEAVLRAFVELHDFTDLILVQALRQFLWSFRLPGEAQKIDRMMECFAQRYCQLNPDIFTNADTCYVLSFAIIMLNTSLHNPSVKDKPTPEQFVAMNRGINNGG
;
A
#
# COMPACT_ATOMS: atom_id res chain seq x y z
N MET A 1 32.20 0.26 -13.08
CA MET A 1 32.60 0.25 -14.51
C MET A 1 32.83 1.68 -15.03
N ILE A 2 33.42 2.55 -14.22
CA ILE A 2 33.80 3.93 -14.59
C ILE A 2 35.21 4.18 -14.03
N SER A 3 36.14 3.29 -14.37
CA SER A 3 37.50 3.31 -13.82
C SER A 3 38.58 3.05 -14.89
N ASP A 4 38.22 3.08 -16.18
CA ASP A 4 39.14 2.74 -17.28
C ASP A 4 39.36 3.87 -18.30
N PHE A 5 38.90 5.10 -18.04
CA PHE A 5 39.00 6.20 -19.02
C PHE A 5 39.98 7.32 -18.65
N GLU A 6 40.81 7.12 -17.62
CA GLU A 6 41.71 8.16 -17.08
C GLU A 6 43.18 8.03 -17.51
N ASN A 7 43.49 7.28 -18.58
CA ASN A 7 44.88 6.94 -18.93
C ASN A 7 45.40 7.51 -20.26
N LEU A 8 44.98 8.72 -20.65
CA LEU A 8 45.67 9.46 -21.72
C LEU A 8 45.96 10.90 -21.32
N SER A 9 46.92 11.07 -20.42
CA SER A 9 47.75 12.28 -20.43
C SER A 9 49.21 11.94 -20.10
N LEU A 10 50.06 12.17 -21.12
CA LEU A 10 51.45 12.65 -21.04
C LEU A 10 52.48 11.80 -20.27
N GLY A 11 53.27 11.03 -21.04
CA GLY A 11 54.59 10.51 -20.64
C GLY A 11 55.57 10.63 -21.81
N GLY A 12 56.66 11.38 -21.63
CA GLY A 12 57.50 11.91 -22.69
C GLY A 12 58.63 11.03 -23.26
N ASN A 13 59.29 11.64 -24.26
CA ASN A 13 60.58 11.36 -24.91
C ASN A 13 61.48 10.24 -24.33
N ASN A 14 61.94 9.29 -25.18
CA ASN A 14 63.25 9.37 -25.87
C ASN A 14 63.56 8.12 -26.74
N ALA A 15 64.48 8.34 -27.70
CA ALA A 15 65.33 7.37 -28.41
C ALA A 15 64.82 6.72 -29.73
N ALA A 16 65.22 7.37 -30.81
CA ALA A 16 65.65 6.87 -32.12
C ALA A 16 65.51 5.37 -32.44
N SER A 17 64.80 5.06 -33.52
CA SER A 17 65.29 4.10 -34.51
C SER A 17 64.76 4.43 -35.90
N ASN A 18 65.73 4.53 -36.80
CA ASN A 18 65.66 4.88 -38.19
C ASN A 18 64.96 3.76 -38.97
N HIS A 19 63.70 3.93 -39.35
CA HIS A 19 63.11 3.18 -40.46
C HIS A 19 62.28 4.15 -41.30
N GLY A 20 62.80 4.44 -42.50
CA GLY A 20 62.18 5.32 -43.48
C GLY A 20 60.78 4.83 -43.83
N ASP A 21 59.80 5.69 -43.60
CA ASP A 21 58.42 5.49 -44.03
C ASP A 21 58.35 5.81 -45.55
N PRO A 22 57.90 4.90 -46.43
CA PRO A 22 57.97 5.06 -47.89
C PRO A 22 56.96 6.07 -48.46
N PHE A 23 56.13 6.69 -47.63
CA PHE A 23 55.04 7.56 -48.05
C PHE A 23 55.35 9.04 -47.81
N SER A 24 56.46 9.51 -48.36
CA SER A 24 56.63 10.93 -48.70
C SER A 24 55.78 11.23 -49.95
N HIS A 25 54.46 11.24 -49.80
CA HIS A 25 53.56 11.65 -50.87
C HIS A 25 53.70 13.16 -51.10
N THR A 26 54.53 13.49 -52.10
CA THR A 26 54.15 14.34 -53.25
C THR A 26 53.00 15.31 -52.98
N GLU A 27 53.34 16.59 -52.96
CA GLU A 27 52.48 17.76 -53.21
C GLU A 27 51.01 17.41 -53.49
N LEU A 28 50.18 17.45 -52.44
CA LEU A 28 48.73 17.34 -52.55
C LEU A 28 48.24 18.33 -53.62
N THR A 29 47.36 17.88 -54.52
CA THR A 29 46.74 18.82 -55.46
C THR A 29 45.92 19.85 -54.66
N PRO A 30 45.74 21.08 -55.19
CA PRO A 30 44.99 22.13 -54.48
C PRO A 30 43.59 21.67 -54.03
N GLU A 31 42.96 20.79 -54.80
CA GLU A 31 41.66 20.16 -54.52
C GLU A 31 41.73 19.19 -53.33
N GLN A 32 42.76 18.36 -53.24
CA GLN A 32 42.97 17.43 -52.12
C GLN A 32 43.33 18.19 -50.84
N GLN A 33 44.12 19.26 -50.93
CA GLN A 33 44.43 20.14 -49.80
C GLN A 33 43.17 20.83 -49.25
N LYS A 34 42.30 21.33 -50.15
CA LYS A 34 41.01 21.91 -49.79
C LYS A 34 40.08 20.90 -49.11
N ALA A 35 39.95 19.69 -49.66
CA ALA A 35 39.15 18.62 -49.07
C ALA A 35 39.66 18.22 -47.67
N LEU A 36 40.98 18.15 -47.48
CA LEU A 36 41.58 17.86 -46.17
C LEU A 36 41.26 18.95 -45.13
N ILE A 37 41.27 20.22 -45.54
CA ILE A 37 40.89 21.36 -44.69
C ILE A 37 39.41 21.27 -44.31
N ASP A 38 38.52 20.96 -45.26
CA ASP A 38 37.09 20.81 -44.99
C ASP A 38 36.81 19.61 -44.07
N ILE A 39 37.49 18.47 -44.26
CA ILE A 39 37.39 17.31 -43.38
C ILE A 39 37.87 17.66 -41.97
N ARG A 40 39.00 18.37 -41.84
CA ARG A 40 39.52 18.82 -40.55
C ARG A 40 38.56 19.78 -39.86
N ARG A 41 37.98 20.74 -40.59
CA ARG A 41 36.97 21.65 -40.05
C ARG A 41 35.77 20.89 -39.52
N ARG A 42 35.26 19.95 -40.31
CA ARG A 42 34.08 19.15 -39.95
C ARG A 42 34.34 18.19 -38.79
N LYS A 43 35.55 17.64 -38.70
CA LYS A 43 35.99 16.87 -37.53
C LYS A 43 35.98 17.74 -36.26
N THR A 44 36.44 18.99 -36.34
CA THR A 44 36.41 19.91 -35.20
C THR A 44 34.98 20.27 -34.80
N GLU A 45 34.09 20.51 -35.77
CA GLU A 45 32.65 20.75 -35.52
C GLU A 45 32.00 19.56 -34.80
N LEU A 46 32.20 18.33 -35.30
CA LEU A 46 31.65 17.12 -34.68
C LEU A 46 32.21 16.85 -33.28
N LEU A 47 33.49 17.15 -33.04
CA LEU A 47 34.08 16.99 -31.71
C LEU A 47 33.47 17.98 -30.70
N LEU A 48 33.19 19.21 -31.13
CA LEU A 48 32.48 20.19 -30.31
C LEU A 48 31.05 19.73 -30.01
N GLU A 49 30.35 19.19 -31.00
CA GLU A 49 28.99 18.69 -30.84
C GLU A 49 28.93 17.47 -29.90
N ILE A 50 29.87 16.53 -30.01
CA ILE A 50 30.01 15.40 -29.08
C ILE A 50 30.30 15.89 -27.66
N GLN A 51 31.17 16.89 -27.51
CA GLN A 51 31.48 17.46 -26.20
C GLN A 51 30.25 18.12 -25.58
N GLN A 52 29.50 18.89 -26.36
CA GLN A 52 28.27 19.53 -25.90
C GLN A 52 27.21 18.50 -25.49
N LEU A 53 26.99 17.46 -26.30
CA LEU A 53 26.06 16.37 -25.95
C LEU A 53 26.50 15.60 -24.70
N LYS A 54 27.80 15.45 -24.48
CA LYS A 54 28.34 14.83 -23.27
C LYS A 54 28.06 15.68 -22.03
N ASP A 55 28.19 16.99 -22.16
CA ASP A 55 27.92 17.93 -21.07
C ASP A 55 26.41 17.96 -20.76
N GLU A 56 25.55 18.01 -21.78
CA GLU A 56 24.08 17.90 -21.63
C GLU A 56 23.66 16.58 -20.96
N LEU A 57 24.25 15.45 -21.37
CA LEU A 57 23.98 14.15 -20.73
C LEU A 57 24.44 14.15 -19.26
N GLY A 58 25.57 14.79 -18.95
CA GLY A 58 26.07 14.93 -17.59
C GLY A 58 25.10 15.70 -16.69
N GLU A 59 24.49 16.76 -17.21
CA GLU A 59 23.49 17.56 -16.49
C GLU A 59 22.21 16.76 -16.23
N VAL A 60 21.68 16.05 -17.24
CA VAL A 60 20.49 15.19 -17.09
C VAL A 60 20.72 14.06 -16.08
N VAL A 61 21.90 13.44 -16.08
CA VAL A 61 22.25 12.40 -15.10
C VAL A 61 22.28 12.97 -13.69
N ALA A 62 22.87 14.16 -13.50
CA ALA A 62 22.91 14.82 -12.20
C ALA A 62 21.49 15.21 -11.70
N GLU A 63 20.60 15.64 -12.61
CA GLU A 63 19.20 15.90 -12.26
C GLU A 63 18.45 14.62 -11.84
N LEU A 64 18.63 13.52 -12.57
CA LEU A 64 18.03 12.22 -12.22
C LEU A 64 18.51 11.72 -10.85
N GLU A 65 19.82 11.80 -10.57
CA GLU A 65 20.38 11.41 -9.26
C GLU A 65 19.85 12.31 -8.12
N ALA A 66 19.68 13.61 -8.37
CA ALA A 66 19.11 14.54 -7.40
C ALA A 66 17.61 14.26 -7.14
N MET A 67 16.86 13.89 -8.17
CA MET A 67 15.45 13.50 -8.04
C MET A 67 15.31 12.22 -7.21
N ASP A 68 16.10 11.17 -7.50
CA ASP A 68 16.06 9.91 -6.77
C ASP A 68 16.42 10.07 -5.29
N GLY A 69 17.48 10.84 -4.97
CA GLY A 69 17.85 11.13 -3.58
C GLY A 69 16.79 11.91 -2.79
N GLN A 70 16.04 12.79 -3.47
CA GLN A 70 14.92 13.49 -2.85
C GLN A 70 13.70 12.57 -2.62
N GLU A 71 13.44 11.62 -3.52
CA GLU A 71 12.35 10.66 -3.38
C GLU A 71 12.58 9.70 -2.20
N GLU A 72 13.80 9.17 -2.05
CA GLU A 72 14.15 8.30 -0.91
C GLU A 72 13.96 9.01 0.44
N CYS A 73 14.42 10.26 0.56
CA CYS A 73 14.28 11.06 1.78
C CYS A 73 12.79 11.34 2.10
N LYS A 74 11.99 11.65 1.08
CA LYS A 74 10.54 11.86 1.22
C LYS A 74 9.82 10.57 1.62
N GLN A 75 10.18 9.42 1.03
CA GLN A 75 9.60 8.13 1.38
C GLN A 75 9.93 7.72 2.81
N ASN A 76 11.18 7.91 3.25
CA ASN A 76 11.60 7.60 4.62
C ASN A 76 10.88 8.50 5.64
N SER A 77 10.68 9.78 5.30
CA SER A 77 9.87 10.71 6.10
C SER A 77 8.41 10.27 6.20
N LYS A 78 7.78 9.91 5.08
CA LYS A 78 6.38 9.42 5.05
C LYS A 78 6.21 8.13 5.84
N ALA A 79 7.13 7.18 5.73
CA ALA A 79 7.09 5.94 6.50
C ALA A 79 7.16 6.21 8.01
N LYS A 80 8.03 7.14 8.43
CA LYS A 80 8.13 7.58 9.83
C LYS A 80 6.85 8.26 10.31
N GLN A 81 6.29 9.18 9.51
CA GLN A 81 5.02 9.84 9.83
C GLN A 81 3.87 8.82 9.90
N MET A 82 3.82 7.83 9.01
CA MET A 82 2.83 6.74 9.06
C MET A 82 2.93 5.94 10.37
N SER A 83 4.14 5.60 10.82
CA SER A 83 4.35 4.94 12.11
C SER A 83 3.85 5.78 13.29
N ILE A 84 4.07 7.10 13.25
CA ILE A 84 3.56 8.04 14.27
C ILE A 84 2.03 8.09 14.24
N GLY A 85 1.43 8.15 13.06
CA GLY A 85 -0.03 8.14 12.88
C GLY A 85 -0.67 6.87 13.43
N ARG A 86 -0.11 5.70 13.15
CA ARG A 86 -0.55 4.40 13.72
C ARG A 86 -0.47 4.40 15.25
N LYS A 87 0.62 4.91 15.84
CA LYS A 87 0.75 5.04 17.30
C LYS A 87 -0.29 5.98 17.90
N LYS A 88 -0.53 7.13 17.25
CA LYS A 88 -1.57 8.09 17.66
C LYS A 88 -2.96 7.44 17.58
N PHE A 89 -3.25 6.70 16.51
CA PHE A 89 -4.51 5.96 16.35
C PHE A 89 -4.73 4.96 17.49
N ASN A 90 -3.68 4.22 17.88
CA ASN A 90 -3.76 3.24 18.96
C ASN A 90 -4.02 3.89 20.34
N MET A 91 -3.67 5.17 20.52
CA MET A 91 -3.95 5.94 21.74
C MET A 91 -5.32 6.62 21.70
N ASP A 92 -5.66 7.22 20.56
CA ASP A 92 -6.91 7.94 20.30
C ASP A 92 -7.21 7.81 18.80
N PRO A 93 -8.17 6.94 18.41
CA PRO A 93 -8.44 6.67 17.01
C PRO A 93 -8.79 7.92 16.20
N LYS A 94 -9.57 8.84 16.78
CA LYS A 94 -10.00 10.07 16.11
C LYS A 94 -8.80 10.98 15.84
N LYS A 95 -7.94 11.20 16.84
CA LYS A 95 -6.71 12.00 16.66
C LYS A 95 -5.69 11.35 15.73
N GLY A 96 -5.61 10.02 15.73
CA GLY A 96 -4.74 9.28 14.81
C GLY A 96 -5.14 9.48 13.36
N ILE A 97 -6.43 9.33 13.06
CA ILE A 97 -6.98 9.58 11.73
C ILE A 97 -6.78 11.04 11.31
N GLU A 98 -7.06 12.00 12.20
CA GLU A 98 -6.87 13.42 11.90
C GLU A 98 -5.40 13.76 11.57
N TYR A 99 -4.46 13.22 12.34
CA TYR A 99 -3.03 13.38 12.06
C TYR A 99 -2.64 12.82 10.68
N LEU A 100 -3.20 11.66 10.29
CA LEU A 100 -2.94 11.07 8.97
C LEU A 100 -3.49 11.96 7.84
N TYR A 101 -4.64 12.59 8.05
CA TYR A 101 -5.20 13.57 7.11
C TYR A 101 -4.32 14.82 6.97
N GLU A 102 -3.92 15.42 8.09
CA GLU A 102 -3.10 16.64 8.12
C GLU A 102 -1.74 16.46 7.45
N ASN A 103 -1.19 15.24 7.49
CA ASN A 103 0.10 14.91 6.87
C ASN A 103 -0.05 14.35 5.45
N GLY A 104 -1.26 14.35 4.87
CA GLY A 104 -1.52 13.84 3.52
C GLY A 104 -1.22 12.35 3.34
N LEU A 105 -1.30 11.58 4.42
CA LEU A 105 -1.04 10.13 4.45
C LEU A 105 -2.31 9.30 4.26
N LEU A 106 -3.48 9.91 4.45
CA LEU A 106 -4.79 9.28 4.31
C LEU A 106 -5.76 10.31 3.74
N GLN A 107 -6.65 9.88 2.85
CA GLN A 107 -7.70 10.73 2.31
C GLN A 107 -8.92 10.72 3.24
N ARG A 108 -9.67 11.82 3.27
CA ARG A 108 -10.90 11.96 4.09
C ARG A 108 -12.12 11.29 3.43
N THR A 109 -11.95 10.07 2.94
CA THR A 109 -13.03 9.27 2.32
C THR A 109 -13.30 8.05 3.20
N PRO A 110 -14.56 7.57 3.29
CA PRO A 110 -14.87 6.36 4.03
C PRO A 110 -14.09 5.13 3.55
N GLU A 111 -13.87 5.02 2.25
CA GLU A 111 -13.22 3.89 1.58
C GLU A 111 -11.73 3.83 1.90
N ASP A 112 -11.02 4.96 1.85
CA ASP A 112 -9.58 4.99 2.17
C ASP A 112 -9.34 4.68 3.64
N VAL A 113 -10.18 5.21 4.54
CA VAL A 113 -10.11 4.90 5.98
C VAL A 113 -10.43 3.42 6.21
N ALA A 114 -11.47 2.88 5.58
CA ALA A 114 -11.82 1.47 5.69
C ALA A 114 -10.67 0.56 5.23
N GLN A 115 -10.01 0.88 4.11
CA GLN A 115 -8.84 0.14 3.63
C GLN A 115 -7.66 0.24 4.60
N PHE A 116 -7.41 1.40 5.17
CA PHE A 116 -6.37 1.59 6.19
C PHE A 116 -6.64 0.72 7.42
N LEU A 117 -7.86 0.70 7.92
CA LEU A 117 -8.27 -0.12 9.06
C LEU A 117 -8.22 -1.62 8.73
N HIS A 118 -8.63 -2.02 7.53
CA HIS A 118 -8.67 -3.43 7.10
C HIS A 118 -7.27 -4.01 6.91
N LYS A 119 -6.32 -3.22 6.39
CA LYS A 119 -4.90 -3.60 6.33
C LYS A 119 -4.34 -3.88 7.73
N GLY A 120 -4.80 -3.14 8.75
CA GLY A 120 -4.55 -3.42 10.16
C GLY A 120 -3.08 -3.38 10.61
N GLU A 121 -2.16 -2.94 9.74
CA GLU A 121 -0.73 -3.05 9.97
C GLU A 121 -0.28 -2.09 11.08
N GLY A 122 0.12 -2.62 12.25
CA GLY A 122 0.52 -1.83 13.40
C GLY A 122 -0.64 -1.12 14.13
N LEU A 123 -1.88 -1.48 13.83
CA LEU A 123 -3.08 -0.95 14.49
C LEU A 123 -3.57 -1.89 15.59
N SER A 124 -4.05 -1.31 16.68
CA SER A 124 -4.72 -2.04 17.75
C SER A 124 -6.12 -2.45 17.31
N LYS A 125 -6.41 -3.75 17.34
CA LYS A 125 -7.75 -4.29 17.01
C LYS A 125 -8.86 -3.70 17.90
N THR A 126 -8.54 -3.32 19.14
CA THR A 126 -9.46 -2.62 20.03
C THR A 126 -9.73 -1.20 19.54
N ALA A 127 -8.69 -0.46 19.15
CA ALA A 127 -8.83 0.89 18.60
C ALA A 127 -9.63 0.90 17.29
N ILE A 128 -9.44 -0.12 16.44
CA ILE A 128 -10.24 -0.31 15.22
C ILE A 128 -11.72 -0.49 15.59
N GLY A 129 -12.02 -1.41 16.52
CA GLY A 129 -13.38 -1.64 16.99
C GLY A 129 -14.02 -0.39 17.57
N ASP A 130 -13.30 0.34 18.42
CA ASP A 130 -13.80 1.56 19.04
C ASP A 130 -14.19 2.62 18.00
N TYR A 131 -13.35 2.81 16.97
CA TYR A 131 -13.58 3.77 15.89
C TYR A 131 -14.72 3.36 14.94
N LEU A 132 -14.77 2.10 14.53
CA LEU A 132 -15.83 1.57 13.68
C LEU A 132 -17.20 1.59 14.39
N GLY A 133 -17.18 1.42 15.72
CA GLY A 133 -18.38 1.49 16.55
C GLY A 133 -18.80 2.91 16.91
N GLU A 134 -18.23 3.97 16.33
CA GLU A 134 -18.61 5.32 16.68
C GLU A 134 -19.95 5.75 16.05
N ARG A 135 -20.61 6.65 16.77
CA ARG A 135 -21.73 7.50 16.41
C ARG A 135 -21.97 8.06 15.01
N SER A 136 -20.86 8.48 14.43
CA SER A 136 -20.84 9.56 13.45
C SER A 136 -21.27 9.00 12.10
N GLU A 137 -21.98 9.80 11.31
CA GLU A 137 -22.35 9.42 9.92
C GLU A 137 -21.11 8.97 9.12
N PHE A 138 -19.97 9.65 9.32
CA PHE A 138 -18.71 9.27 8.69
C PHE A 138 -18.20 7.91 9.18
N ASN A 139 -18.25 7.64 10.50
CA ASN A 139 -17.81 6.36 11.06
C ASN A 139 -18.71 5.20 10.62
N GLU A 140 -20.01 5.44 10.48
CA GLU A 140 -20.94 4.46 9.93
C GLU A 140 -20.69 4.19 8.45
N ALA A 141 -20.38 5.22 7.67
CA ALA A 141 -19.96 5.03 6.28
C ALA A 141 -18.65 4.22 6.19
N VAL A 142 -17.67 4.52 7.06
CA VAL A 142 -16.43 3.73 7.17
C VAL A 142 -16.73 2.28 7.54
N LEU A 143 -17.64 2.03 8.49
CA LEU A 143 -18.04 0.67 8.86
C LEU A 143 -18.65 -0.09 7.69
N ARG A 144 -19.55 0.54 6.91
CA ARG A 144 -20.12 -0.09 5.71
C ARG A 144 -19.03 -0.44 4.69
N ALA A 145 -18.16 0.53 4.36
CA ALA A 145 -17.04 0.29 3.45
C ALA A 145 -16.06 -0.78 3.98
N PHE A 146 -15.83 -0.83 5.29
CA PHE A 146 -14.98 -1.84 5.93
C PHE A 146 -15.57 -3.25 5.84
N VAL A 147 -16.88 -3.37 6.02
CA VAL A 147 -17.60 -4.64 5.86
C VAL A 147 -17.62 -5.08 4.39
N GLU A 148 -17.71 -4.14 3.44
CA GLU A 148 -17.66 -4.45 2.00
C GLU A 148 -16.31 -5.03 1.55
N LEU A 149 -15.21 -4.69 2.23
CA LEU A 149 -13.89 -5.28 2.00
C LEU A 149 -13.80 -6.76 2.40
N HIS A 150 -14.77 -7.27 3.16
CA HIS A 150 -14.85 -8.67 3.49
C HIS A 150 -15.62 -9.43 2.41
N ASP A 151 -14.97 -10.45 1.85
CA ASP A 151 -15.61 -11.45 1.02
C ASP A 151 -16.13 -12.59 1.89
N PHE A 152 -17.45 -12.78 1.89
CA PHE A 152 -18.15 -13.86 2.59
C PHE A 152 -18.81 -14.87 1.64
N THR A 153 -18.51 -14.79 0.35
CA THR A 153 -19.07 -15.70 -0.66
C THR A 153 -18.72 -17.14 -0.33
N ASP A 154 -19.69 -18.04 -0.41
CA ASP A 154 -19.56 -19.48 -0.14
C ASP A 154 -19.10 -19.85 1.29
N LEU A 155 -19.03 -18.88 2.21
CA LEU A 155 -18.70 -19.14 3.62
C LEU A 155 -19.98 -19.41 4.41
N ILE A 156 -19.93 -20.42 5.28
CA ILE A 156 -21.00 -20.58 6.28
C ILE A 156 -20.94 -19.46 7.31
N LEU A 157 -22.07 -19.14 7.95
CA LEU A 157 -22.19 -18.00 8.88
C LEU A 157 -21.08 -17.94 9.95
N VAL A 158 -20.73 -19.10 10.54
CA VAL A 158 -19.69 -19.18 11.56
C VAL A 158 -18.29 -18.85 10.98
N GLN A 159 -18.01 -19.22 9.74
CA GLN A 159 -16.73 -18.90 9.09
C GLN A 159 -16.65 -17.41 8.77
N ALA A 160 -17.71 -16.84 8.19
CA ALA A 160 -17.80 -15.41 7.92
C ALA A 160 -17.67 -14.58 9.21
N LEU A 161 -18.36 -14.99 10.29
CA LEU A 161 -18.24 -14.35 11.61
C LEU A 161 -16.81 -14.39 12.15
N ARG A 162 -16.12 -15.54 12.02
CA ARG A 162 -14.72 -15.65 12.45
C ARG A 162 -13.81 -14.72 11.67
N GLN A 163 -13.98 -14.63 10.35
CA GLN A 163 -13.20 -13.73 9.50
C GLN A 163 -13.45 -12.27 9.89
N PHE A 164 -14.72 -11.89 10.04
CA PHE A 164 -15.11 -10.54 10.42
C PHE A 164 -14.55 -10.14 11.79
N LEU A 165 -14.77 -10.97 12.81
CA LEU A 165 -14.29 -10.74 14.18
C LEU A 165 -12.78 -10.96 14.36
N TRP A 166 -12.07 -11.44 13.34
CA TRP A 166 -10.61 -11.48 13.36
C TRP A 166 -10.00 -10.11 13.06
N SER A 167 -10.69 -9.27 12.29
CA SER A 167 -10.15 -7.98 11.82
C SER A 167 -10.13 -6.90 12.92
N PHE A 168 -11.03 -6.96 13.91
CA PHE A 168 -11.09 -6.04 15.04
C PHE A 168 -11.56 -6.73 16.33
N ARG A 169 -11.54 -6.03 17.47
CA ARG A 169 -12.16 -6.50 18.73
C ARG A 169 -13.49 -5.81 18.91
N LEU A 170 -14.54 -6.60 19.16
CA LEU A 170 -15.86 -6.04 19.47
C LEU A 170 -15.79 -5.10 20.67
N PRO A 171 -16.40 -3.90 20.58
CA PRO A 171 -16.55 -3.00 21.72
C PRO A 171 -17.41 -3.63 22.82
N GLY A 172 -17.33 -3.08 24.04
CA GLY A 172 -18.14 -3.56 25.17
C GLY A 172 -19.56 -2.98 25.20
N GLU A 173 -19.77 -1.85 24.52
CA GLU A 173 -21.05 -1.15 24.53
C GLU A 173 -22.05 -1.80 23.56
N ALA A 174 -23.21 -2.20 24.08
CA ALA A 174 -24.24 -2.90 23.31
C ALA A 174 -24.62 -2.19 22.00
N GLN A 175 -24.75 -0.86 22.01
CA GLN A 175 -25.10 -0.06 20.82
C GLN A 175 -24.02 -0.08 19.72
N LYS A 176 -22.74 -0.28 20.09
CA LYS A 176 -21.65 -0.39 19.11
C LYS A 176 -21.65 -1.77 18.48
N ILE A 177 -21.83 -2.81 19.30
CA ILE A 177 -21.94 -4.19 18.84
C ILE A 177 -23.12 -4.33 17.88
N ASP A 178 -24.28 -3.80 18.26
CA ASP A 178 -25.52 -3.85 17.48
C ASP A 178 -25.31 -3.37 16.03
N ARG A 179 -24.77 -2.16 15.84
CA ARG A 179 -24.49 -1.59 14.52
C ARG A 179 -23.49 -2.40 13.68
N MET A 180 -22.45 -2.94 14.32
CA MET A 180 -21.47 -3.78 13.63
C MET A 180 -22.10 -5.08 13.13
N MET A 181 -22.92 -5.71 13.97
CA MET A 181 -23.58 -6.97 13.65
C MET A 181 -24.68 -6.80 12.61
N GLU A 182 -25.39 -5.67 12.61
CA GLU A 182 -26.35 -5.32 11.57
C GLU A 182 -25.67 -5.18 10.20
N CYS A 183 -24.57 -4.41 10.12
CA CYS A 183 -23.81 -4.26 8.87
C CYS A 183 -23.27 -5.61 8.38
N PHE A 184 -22.73 -6.43 9.30
CA PHE A 184 -22.26 -7.79 8.97
C PHE A 184 -23.40 -8.66 8.40
N ALA A 185 -24.55 -8.69 9.04
CA ALA A 185 -25.67 -9.53 8.62
C ALA A 185 -26.20 -9.12 7.24
N GLN A 186 -26.31 -7.81 6.99
CA GLN A 186 -26.69 -7.27 5.68
C GLN A 186 -25.70 -7.73 4.60
N ARG A 187 -24.40 -7.58 4.83
CA ARG A 187 -23.37 -7.99 3.86
C ARG A 187 -23.37 -9.50 3.63
N TYR A 188 -23.49 -10.30 4.68
CA TYR A 188 -23.52 -11.75 4.57
C TYR A 188 -24.69 -12.21 3.71
N CYS A 189 -25.90 -11.67 3.94
CA CYS A 189 -27.08 -12.03 3.15
C CYS A 189 -26.99 -11.55 1.70
N GLN A 190 -26.36 -10.39 1.45
CA GLN A 190 -26.12 -9.90 0.09
C GLN A 190 -25.22 -10.85 -0.71
N LEU A 191 -24.19 -11.42 -0.08
CA LEU A 191 -23.26 -12.36 -0.73
C LEU A 191 -23.78 -13.81 -0.75
N ASN A 192 -24.74 -14.14 0.12
CA ASN A 192 -25.30 -15.49 0.27
C ASN A 192 -26.84 -15.46 0.30
N PRO A 193 -27.50 -15.07 -0.80
CA PRO A 193 -28.96 -14.85 -0.83
C PRO A 193 -29.78 -16.12 -0.58
N ASP A 194 -29.22 -17.29 -0.82
CA ASP A 194 -29.91 -18.58 -0.69
C ASP A 194 -29.88 -19.16 0.74
N ILE A 195 -29.09 -18.58 1.65
CA ILE A 195 -28.90 -19.12 3.01
C ILE A 195 -29.96 -18.57 3.97
N PHE A 196 -30.24 -17.27 3.92
CA PHE A 196 -31.19 -16.60 4.80
C PHE A 196 -32.24 -15.84 4.00
N THR A 197 -33.51 -15.99 4.39
CA THR A 197 -34.65 -15.30 3.77
C THR A 197 -34.67 -13.81 4.10
N ASN A 198 -34.14 -13.41 5.27
CA ASN A 198 -34.01 -12.02 5.69
C ASN A 198 -32.72 -11.78 6.50
N ALA A 199 -32.27 -10.53 6.50
CA ALA A 199 -31.09 -10.12 7.27
C ALA A 199 -31.32 -10.24 8.79
N ASP A 200 -32.56 -10.09 9.25
CA ASP A 200 -32.93 -10.19 10.67
C ASP A 200 -32.62 -11.59 11.23
N THR A 201 -32.94 -12.66 10.49
CA THR A 201 -32.61 -14.04 10.88
C THR A 201 -31.09 -14.22 10.99
N CYS A 202 -30.35 -13.71 10.00
CA CYS A 202 -28.89 -13.76 10.01
C CYS A 202 -28.31 -13.01 11.22
N TYR A 203 -28.86 -11.82 11.52
CA TYR A 203 -28.48 -11.00 12.67
C TYR A 203 -28.72 -11.73 13.99
N VAL A 204 -29.95 -12.22 14.23
CA VAL A 204 -30.30 -12.90 15.49
C VAL A 204 -29.47 -14.17 15.67
N LEU A 205 -29.30 -14.96 14.59
CA LEU A 205 -28.48 -16.17 14.65
C LEU A 205 -27.00 -15.86 14.89
N SER A 206 -26.49 -14.74 14.35
CA SER A 206 -25.12 -14.29 14.62
C SER A 206 -24.90 -13.96 16.10
N PHE A 207 -25.86 -13.26 16.73
CA PHE A 207 -25.84 -13.04 18.18
C PHE A 207 -25.93 -14.33 18.97
N ALA A 208 -26.80 -15.26 18.56
CA ALA A 208 -26.91 -16.57 19.18
C ALA A 208 -25.58 -17.34 19.14
N ILE A 209 -24.83 -17.27 18.04
CA ILE A 209 -23.50 -17.88 17.91
C ILE A 209 -22.48 -17.22 18.86
N ILE A 210 -22.48 -15.89 18.97
CA ILE A 210 -21.58 -15.16 19.87
C ILE A 210 -21.89 -15.51 21.35
N MET A 211 -23.17 -15.53 21.71
CA MET A 211 -23.61 -15.93 23.05
C MET A 211 -23.27 -17.39 23.34
N LEU A 212 -23.46 -18.29 22.36
CA LEU A 212 -23.09 -19.69 22.48
C LEU A 212 -21.59 -19.85 22.76
N ASN A 213 -20.74 -19.10 22.06
CA ASN A 213 -19.30 -19.12 22.30
C ASN A 213 -18.97 -18.75 23.76
N THR A 214 -19.62 -17.71 24.28
CA THR A 214 -19.46 -17.30 25.67
C THR A 214 -19.93 -18.41 26.63
N SER A 215 -21.11 -19.00 26.39
CA SER A 215 -21.67 -20.07 27.23
C SER A 215 -20.81 -21.34 27.23
N LEU A 216 -20.19 -21.71 26.12
CA LEU A 216 -19.40 -22.94 26.01
C LEU A 216 -17.98 -22.80 26.60
N HIS A 217 -17.38 -21.62 26.48
CA HIS A 217 -15.96 -21.39 26.79
C HIS A 217 -15.70 -20.55 28.05
N ASN A 218 -16.68 -19.85 28.59
CA ASN A 218 -16.52 -19.14 29.85
C ASN A 218 -16.60 -20.14 31.03
N PRO A 219 -15.53 -20.34 31.82
CA PRO A 219 -15.52 -21.31 32.93
C PRO A 219 -16.51 -20.97 34.05
N SER A 220 -17.01 -19.73 34.10
CA SER A 220 -18.04 -19.31 35.06
C SER A 220 -19.44 -19.87 34.71
N VAL A 221 -19.66 -20.30 33.48
CA VAL A 221 -20.93 -20.90 33.04
C VAL A 221 -20.88 -22.41 33.30
N LYS A 222 -21.69 -22.87 34.25
CA LYS A 222 -21.74 -24.28 34.68
C LYS A 222 -22.56 -25.14 33.72
N ASP A 223 -23.71 -24.61 33.27
CA ASP A 223 -24.62 -25.33 32.39
C ASP A 223 -24.33 -24.96 30.93
N LYS A 224 -23.63 -25.87 30.26
CA LYS A 224 -23.28 -25.70 28.84
C LYS A 224 -24.44 -26.21 27.97
N PRO A 225 -24.96 -25.39 27.05
CA PRO A 225 -26.06 -25.81 26.20
C PRO A 225 -25.64 -26.97 25.29
N THR A 226 -26.48 -28.00 25.18
CA THR A 226 -26.32 -29.08 24.20
C THR A 226 -26.70 -28.60 22.79
N PRO A 227 -26.31 -29.32 21.72
CA PRO A 227 -26.75 -28.98 20.37
C PRO A 227 -28.28 -28.89 20.25
N GLU A 228 -29.02 -29.79 20.89
CA GLU A 228 -30.48 -29.82 20.87
C GLU A 228 -31.08 -28.61 21.58
N GLN A 229 -30.48 -28.20 22.70
CA GLN A 229 -30.89 -26.99 23.42
C GLN A 229 -30.63 -25.74 22.57
N PHE A 230 -29.49 -25.65 21.90
CA PHE A 230 -29.21 -24.53 21.00
C PHE A 230 -30.19 -24.48 19.83
N VAL A 231 -30.54 -25.62 19.23
CA VAL A 231 -31.57 -25.69 18.19
C VAL A 231 -32.93 -25.24 18.74
N ALA A 232 -33.32 -25.71 19.92
CA ALA A 232 -34.59 -25.34 20.55
C ALA A 232 -34.67 -23.83 20.87
N MET A 233 -33.57 -23.22 21.35
CA MET A 233 -33.48 -21.78 21.64
C MET A 233 -33.64 -20.91 20.39
N ASN A 234 -33.33 -21.45 19.21
CA ASN A 234 -33.36 -20.72 17.95
C ASN A 234 -34.55 -21.10 17.05
N ARG A 235 -35.49 -21.92 17.53
CA ARG A 235 -36.74 -22.22 16.81
C ARG A 235 -37.58 -20.95 16.66
N GLY A 236 -38.10 -20.72 15.46
CA GLY A 236 -38.99 -19.59 15.16
C GLY A 236 -38.27 -18.31 14.71
N ILE A 237 -36.93 -18.27 14.71
CA ILE A 237 -36.18 -17.08 14.29
C ILE A 237 -36.37 -16.80 12.79
N ASN A 238 -36.53 -17.84 11.95
CA ASN A 238 -36.81 -17.67 10.53
C ASN A 238 -38.31 -17.44 10.28
N ASN A 239 -38.83 -16.30 10.75
CA ASN A 239 -40.24 -15.90 10.59
C ASN A 239 -41.26 -16.96 11.07
N GLY A 240 -40.96 -17.67 12.17
CA GLY A 240 -41.82 -18.72 12.73
C GLY A 240 -41.51 -20.16 12.29
N GLY A 241 -40.44 -20.38 11.52
CA GLY A 241 -39.89 -21.71 11.15
C GLY A 241 -38.87 -22.29 12.12
#